data_AF-A0A1V5RGU0-F1
#
_entry.id   AF-A0A1V5RGU0-F1
#
_cell.length_a   1.000
_cell.length_b   1.000
_cell.length_c   1.000
_cell.angle_alpha   90.00
_cell.angle_beta   90.00
_cell.angle_gamma   90.00
#
_symmetry.space_group_name_H-M   'P 1'
#
loop_
_entity.id
_entity.type
_entity.pdbx_description
1 polymer ?
#
loop_
_entity_poly.entity_id
_entity_poly.type
_entity_poly.pdbx_seq_one_letter_code
_entity_poly.pdbx_strand_id
1 'polypeptide(L)'
;MRTAAGILGLVGGVIFPIAMVVWLSMRLNRRPALRLPQAVLALALNAALPAALITSGLALLLPHLWAVAALRYAVEAAWAAAGAILIALAVMRLAGRTAEKRQGEGRADGG
;
A
#
# COMPACT_ATOMS: atom_id res chain seq x y z
N MET A 1 -16.59 -20.83 2.38
CA MET A 1 -15.54 -19.89 2.81
C MET A 1 -14.92 -19.09 1.65
N ARG A 2 -14.61 -19.73 0.51
CA ARG A 2 -13.97 -19.10 -0.66
C ARG A 2 -14.75 -17.90 -1.26
N THR A 3 -16.07 -18.02 -1.36
CA THR A 3 -16.96 -16.97 -1.87
C THR A 3 -16.99 -15.74 -0.98
N ALA A 4 -17.02 -15.93 0.34
CA ALA A 4 -16.97 -14.83 1.31
C ALA A 4 -15.63 -14.08 1.24
N ALA A 5 -14.51 -14.80 1.09
CA ALA A 5 -13.19 -14.19 0.89
C ALA A 5 -13.11 -13.38 -0.43
N GLY A 6 -13.73 -13.86 -1.50
CA GLY A 6 -13.83 -13.12 -2.76
C GLY A 6 -14.62 -11.82 -2.64
N ILE A 7 -15.77 -11.86 -1.95
CA ILE A 7 -16.59 -10.67 -1.67
C ILE A 7 -15.82 -9.68 -0.78
N LEU A 8 -15.18 -10.15 0.29
CA LEU A 8 -14.33 -9.33 1.15
C LEU A 8 -13.18 -8.68 0.37
N GLY A 9 -12.57 -9.41 -0.56
CA GLY A 9 -11.53 -8.88 -1.45
C GLY A 9 -12.05 -7.76 -2.35
N LEU A 10 -13.23 -7.93 -2.95
CA LEU A 10 -13.85 -6.89 -3.79
C LEU A 10 -14.25 -5.66 -2.98
N VAL A 11 -14.92 -5.86 -1.84
CA VAL A 11 -15.32 -4.77 -0.94
C VAL A 11 -14.09 -4.03 -0.42
N GLY A 12 -13.06 -4.75 0.00
CA GLY A 12 -11.78 -4.18 0.41
C GLY A 12 -11.12 -3.38 -0.72
N GLY A 13 -11.09 -3.91 -1.93
CA GLY A 13 -10.54 -3.23 -3.11
C GLY A 13 -11.26 -1.94 -3.48
N VAL A 14 -12.56 -1.81 -3.20
CA VAL A 14 -13.33 -0.58 -3.46
C VAL A 14 -13.24 0.42 -2.30
N ILE A 15 -13.31 -0.05 -1.05
CA ILE A 15 -13.29 0.83 0.13
C ILE A 15 -11.89 1.37 0.41
N PHE A 16 -10.85 0.54 0.23
CA PHE A 16 -9.46 0.91 0.48
C PHE A 16 -9.03 2.20 -0.23
N PRO A 17 -9.27 2.39 -1.55
CA PRO A 17 -8.81 3.59 -2.23
C PRO A 17 -9.51 4.86 -1.76
N ILE A 18 -10.79 4.77 -1.38
CA ILE A 18 -11.55 5.89 -0.81
C ILE A 18 -10.96 6.27 0.56
N ALA A 19 -10.79 5.28 1.45
CA ALA A 19 -10.23 5.49 2.78
C ALA A 19 -8.81 6.08 2.72
N MET A 20 -8.02 5.63 1.75
CA MET A 20 -6.64 6.05 1.58
C MET A 20 -6.50 7.45 0.99
N VAL A 21 -7.37 7.85 0.06
CA VAL A 21 -7.46 9.25 -0.42
C VAL A 21 -7.85 10.18 0.72
N VAL A 22 -8.84 9.80 1.53
CA VAL A 22 -9.26 10.57 2.71
C VAL A 22 -8.10 10.71 3.70
N TRP A 23 -7.40 9.61 3.98
CA TRP A 23 -6.23 9.62 4.86
C TRP A 23 -5.10 10.49 4.31
N LEU A 24 -4.81 10.41 3.00
CA LEU A 24 -3.77 11.22 2.35
C LEU A 24 -4.14 12.70 2.40
N SER A 25 -5.41 13.05 2.14
CA SER A 25 -5.92 14.42 2.26
C SER A 25 -5.77 14.96 3.69
N MET A 26 -6.19 14.19 4.69
CA MET A 26 -6.01 14.54 6.11
C MET A 26 -4.52 14.69 6.47
N ARG A 27 -3.65 13.87 5.90
CA ARG A 27 -2.22 13.87 6.24
C ARG A 27 -1.43 14.94 5.52
N LEU A 28 -1.79 15.29 4.28
CA LEU A 28 -1.24 16.45 3.58
C LEU A 28 -1.60 17.75 4.31
N ASN A 29 -2.76 17.79 4.98
CA ASN A 29 -3.19 18.92 5.78
C ASN A 29 -2.51 19.01 7.17
N ARG A 30 -1.77 17.96 7.59
CA ARG A 30 -1.00 17.96 8.85
C ARG A 30 0.46 18.32 8.60
N ARG A 31 1.01 19.24 9.39
CA ARG A 31 2.46 19.51 9.41
C ARG A 31 3.16 18.52 10.35
N PRO A 32 4.39 18.07 10.02
CA PRO A 32 5.15 18.35 8.81
C PRO A 32 4.58 17.61 7.57
N ALA A 33 4.57 18.30 6.43
CA ALA A 33 4.04 17.76 5.18
C ALA A 33 4.82 16.50 4.75
N LEU A 34 4.13 15.53 4.14
CA LEU A 34 4.79 14.37 3.55
C LEU A 34 5.84 14.84 2.53
N ARG A 35 7.00 14.19 2.55
CA ARG A 35 7.98 14.37 1.49
C ARG A 35 7.37 13.86 0.18
N LEU A 36 7.53 14.63 -0.90
CA LEU A 36 7.02 14.30 -2.25
C LEU A 36 7.15 12.81 -2.64
N PRO A 37 8.30 12.13 -2.44
CA PRO A 37 8.42 10.71 -2.78
C PRO A 37 7.51 9.79 -1.96
N GLN A 38 7.20 10.12 -0.69
CA GLN A 38 6.25 9.33 0.12
C GLN A 38 4.81 9.49 -0.37
N ALA A 39 4.44 10.68 -0.85
CA ALA A 39 3.11 10.92 -1.40
C ALA A 39 2.90 10.19 -2.73
N VAL A 40 3.89 10.20 -3.62
CA VAL A 40 3.86 9.43 -4.88
C VAL A 40 3.78 7.94 -4.61
N LEU A 41 4.56 7.45 -3.65
CA LEU A 41 4.60 6.03 -3.31
C LEU A 41 3.29 5.57 -2.63
N ALA A 42 2.68 6.42 -1.80
CA ALA A 42 1.33 6.20 -1.30
C ALA A 42 0.31 6.17 -2.46
N LEU A 43 0.37 7.13 -3.38
CA LEU A 43 -0.54 7.14 -4.52
C LEU A 43 -0.40 5.87 -5.39
N ALA A 44 0.83 5.38 -5.59
CA ALA A 44 1.09 4.13 -6.29
C ALA A 44 0.49 2.91 -5.57
N LEU A 45 0.61 2.86 -4.23
CA LEU A 45 -0.03 1.81 -3.41
C LEU A 45 -1.56 1.85 -3.55
N ASN A 46 -2.13 3.04 -3.70
CA ASN A 46 -3.56 3.26 -3.87
C ASN A 46 -4.11 2.68 -5.18
N ALA A 47 -3.27 2.48 -6.19
CA ALA A 47 -3.64 1.82 -7.44
C ALA A 47 -3.34 0.31 -7.38
N ALA A 48 -2.15 -0.06 -6.91
CA ALA A 48 -1.67 -1.44 -6.94
C ALA A 48 -2.47 -2.37 -6.01
N LEU A 49 -2.77 -1.91 -4.78
CA LEU A 49 -3.39 -2.76 -3.76
C LEU A 49 -4.88 -3.05 -4.06
N PRO A 50 -5.69 -2.07 -4.50
CA PRO A 50 -7.04 -2.33 -5.03
C PRO A 50 -7.04 -3.24 -6.24
N ALA A 51 -6.13 -3.04 -7.20
CA ALA A 51 -6.02 -3.90 -8.36
C ALA A 51 -5.73 -5.36 -7.96
N ALA A 52 -4.79 -5.58 -7.03
CA ALA A 52 -4.48 -6.90 -6.50
C ALA A 52 -5.69 -7.55 -5.78
N LEU A 53 -6.40 -6.80 -4.95
CA LEU A 53 -7.57 -7.29 -4.21
C LEU A 53 -8.75 -7.60 -5.14
N ILE A 54 -9.04 -6.74 -6.11
CA ILE A 54 -10.14 -6.92 -7.06
C ILE A 54 -9.87 -8.11 -7.96
N THR A 55 -8.67 -8.19 -8.55
CA THR A 55 -8.30 -9.31 -9.43
C THR A 55 -8.26 -10.64 -8.68
N SER A 56 -7.75 -10.66 -7.44
CA SER A 56 -7.76 -11.85 -6.58
C SER A 56 -9.19 -12.24 -6.20
N GLY A 57 -10.05 -11.27 -5.87
CA GLY A 57 -11.46 -11.50 -5.54
C GLY A 57 -12.23 -12.08 -6.73
N LEU A 58 -12.01 -11.53 -7.93
CA LEU A 58 -12.60 -12.02 -9.18
C LEU A 58 -12.15 -13.45 -9.47
N ALA A 59 -10.86 -13.74 -9.31
CA ALA A 59 -10.29 -15.06 -9.54
C ALA A 59 -10.79 -16.10 -8.52
N LEU A 60 -11.09 -15.69 -7.28
CA LEU A 60 -11.70 -16.56 -6.27
C LEU A 60 -13.18 -16.86 -6.55
N LEU A 61 -13.91 -15.90 -7.12
CA LEU A 61 -15.33 -16.03 -7.47
C LEU A 61 -15.54 -16.81 -8.76
N LEU A 62 -14.67 -16.62 -9.76
CA LEU A 62 -14.73 -17.31 -11.04
C LEU A 62 -13.48 -18.19 -11.23
N PRO A 63 -13.53 -19.48 -10.84
CA PRO A 63 -12.38 -20.38 -10.95
C PRO A 63 -11.93 -20.63 -12.39
N HIS A 64 -12.80 -20.42 -13.39
CA HIS A 64 -12.42 -20.51 -14.81
C HIS A 64 -11.43 -19.41 -15.22
N LEU A 65 -11.44 -18.26 -14.54
CA LEU A 65 -10.49 -17.17 -14.82
C LEU A 65 -9.05 -17.50 -14.38
N TRP A 66 -8.85 -18.44 -13.45
CA TRP A 66 -7.52 -18.94 -13.09
C TRP A 66 -6.84 -19.75 -14.20
N ALA A 67 -7.61 -20.26 -15.18
CA ALA A 67 -7.04 -20.94 -16.33
C ALA A 67 -6.33 -19.97 -17.30
N VAL A 68 -6.61 -18.67 -17.20
CA VAL A 68 -6.01 -17.65 -18.05
C VAL A 68 -4.65 -17.25 -17.48
N ALA A 69 -3.57 -17.67 -18.15
CA ALA A 69 -2.20 -17.37 -17.74
C ALA A 69 -1.95 -15.87 -17.56
N ALA A 70 -2.49 -15.04 -18.46
CA ALA A 70 -2.37 -13.57 -18.37
C ALA A 70 -2.95 -13.01 -17.06
N LEU A 71 -4.07 -13.55 -16.58
CA LEU A 71 -4.67 -13.09 -15.33
C LEU A 71 -3.85 -13.51 -14.11
N ARG A 72 -3.28 -14.73 -14.13
CA ARG A 72 -2.37 -15.18 -13.06
C ARG A 72 -1.15 -14.28 -12.95
N TYR A 73 -0.50 -13.98 -14.08
CA TYR A 73 0.63 -13.06 -14.11
C TYR A 73 0.24 -11.64 -13.66
N ALA A 74 -0.94 -11.16 -14.04
CA ALA A 74 -1.43 -9.85 -13.59
C ALA A 74 -1.65 -9.81 -12.07
N VAL A 75 -2.21 -10.87 -11.48
CA VAL A 75 -2.41 -10.98 -10.03
C VAL A 75 -1.08 -11.01 -9.29
N GLU A 76 -0.13 -11.86 -9.73
CA GLU A 76 1.20 -11.94 -9.12
C GLU A 76 1.96 -10.62 -9.25
N ALA A 77 1.93 -9.98 -10.41
CA ALA A 77 2.55 -8.69 -10.64
C ALA A 77 1.94 -7.59 -9.75
N ALA A 78 0.62 -7.58 -9.59
CA ALA A 78 -0.07 -6.61 -8.72
C ALA A 78 0.31 -6.80 -7.24
N TRP A 79 0.39 -8.05 -6.76
CA TRP A 79 0.87 -8.36 -5.41
C TRP A 79 2.35 -8.02 -5.22
N ALA A 80 3.20 -8.32 -6.20
CA ALA A 80 4.61 -7.98 -6.17
C ALA A 80 4.82 -6.45 -6.13
N ALA A 81 4.07 -5.70 -6.94
CA ALA A 81 4.10 -4.23 -6.92
C ALA A 81 3.63 -3.68 -5.58
N ALA A 82 2.48 -4.14 -5.06
CA ALA A 82 1.98 -3.71 -3.76
C ALA A 82 2.99 -4.02 -2.63
N GLY A 83 3.58 -5.21 -2.64
CA GLY A 83 4.62 -5.62 -1.70
C GLY A 83 5.87 -4.74 -1.78
N ALA A 84 6.40 -4.49 -2.98
CA ALA A 84 7.56 -3.64 -3.18
C ALA A 84 7.32 -2.20 -2.69
N ILE A 85 6.14 -1.65 -2.95
CA ILE A 85 5.74 -0.32 -2.50
C ILE A 85 5.65 -0.26 -0.98
N LEU A 86 5.06 -1.27 -0.33
CA LEU A 86 4.98 -1.37 1.13
C LEU A 86 6.37 -1.48 1.77
N ILE A 87 7.26 -2.29 1.19
CA ILE A 87 8.65 -2.43 1.66
C ILE A 87 9.37 -1.09 1.55
N ALA A 88 9.26 -0.41 0.41
CA ALA A 88 9.88 0.91 0.22
C ALA A 88 9.36 1.94 1.24
N LEU A 89 8.04 1.98 1.49
CA LEU A 89 7.45 2.84 2.53
C LEU A 89 7.98 2.51 3.94
N ALA A 90 8.09 1.21 4.27
CA ALA A 90 8.60 0.76 5.56
C ALA A 90 10.08 1.14 5.75
N VAL A 91 10.92 0.94 4.75
CA VAL A 91 12.34 1.32 4.76
C VAL A 91 12.50 2.83 4.93
N MET A 92 11.75 3.64 4.17
CA MET A 92 11.78 5.10 4.31
C MET A 92 11.34 5.55 5.71
N ARG A 93 10.33 4.89 6.29
CA ARG A 93 9.85 5.20 7.65
C ARG A 93 10.88 4.83 8.71
N LEU A 94 11.58 3.71 8.55
CA LEU A 94 12.61 3.27 9.48
C LEU A 94 13.84 4.19 9.40
N ALA A 95 14.29 4.53 8.18
CA ALA A 95 15.39 5.46 7.96
C ALA A 95 15.13 6.85 8.57
N GLY A 96 13.90 7.37 8.44
CA GLY A 96 13.50 8.63 9.06
C GLY A 96 13.57 8.61 10.59
N ARG A 97 13.13 7.51 11.21
CA ARG A 97 13.21 7.34 12.68
C ARG A 97 14.65 7.26 13.20
N THR A 98 15.52 6.56 12.46
CA THR A 98 16.94 6.44 12.84
C THR A 98 17.66 7.79 12.75
N ALA A 99 17.33 8.61 11.75
CA ALA A 99 17.88 9.96 11.61
C ALA A 99 17.44 10.90 12.76
N GLU A 100 16.17 10.81 13.17
CA GLU A 100 15.61 11.60 14.28
C GLU A 100 16.25 11.20 15.63
N LYS A 101 16.47 9.90 15.86
CA LYS A 101 17.11 9.39 17.08
C LYS A 101 18.57 9.88 17.22
N ARG A 102 19.34 9.88 16.12
CA ARG A 102 20.73 10.39 16.11
C ARG A 102 20.84 11.90 16.36
N GLN A 103 19.87 12.69 15.91
CA GLN A 103 19.84 14.13 16.20
C GLN A 103 19.49 14.43 17.67
N GLY A 104 18.68 13.57 18.31
CA GLY A 104 18.37 13.68 19.73
C GLY A 104 19.57 13.39 20.63
N GLU A 105 20.35 12.35 20.34
CA GLU A 105 21.57 12.00 21.10
C GLU A 105 22.66 13.07 20.97
N GLY A 106 22.92 13.58 19.75
CA GLY A 106 23.94 14.62 19.55
C GLY A 106 23.63 15.97 20.19
N ARG A 107 22.37 16.22 20.59
CA ARG A 107 21.96 17.44 21.30
C ARG A 107 22.01 17.29 22.82
N ALA A 108 22.02 16.06 23.34
CA ALA A 108 22.12 15.77 24.76
C ALA A 108 23.57 15.86 25.28
N ASP A 109 24.56 15.59 24.43
CA ASP A 109 25.99 15.62 24.81
C ASP A 109 26.66 17.00 24.62
N GLY A 110 25.93 18.02 24.17
CA GLY A 110 26.46 19.34 23.84
C GLY A 110 25.99 20.49 24.75
N GLY A 111 25.43 20.20 25.92
CA GLY A 111 24.88 21.19 26.87
C GLY A 111 25.71 21.30 28.14
#